data_AF-A0A4Q1JV16-F1
#
_entry.id   AF-A0A4Q1JV16-F1
#
_cell.length_a   1.000
_cell.length_b   1.000
_cell.length_c   1.000
_cell.angle_alpha   90.00
_cell.angle_beta   90.00
_cell.angle_gamma   90.00
#
_symmetry.space_group_name_H-M   'P 1'
#
loop_
_entity.id
_entity.type
_entity.pdbx_description
1 polymer ?
#
loop_
_entity_poly.entity_id
_entity_poly.type
_entity_poly.pdbx_seq_one_letter_code
_entity_poly.pdbx_strand_id
1 'polypeptide(L)'
;MKRSYDPALTTDPHAPLYRVDKAVLAAQKTLEAAIDAKRHHTRHSLAQEVVKEAREALRRAEHARALKVKELAQRAAELREAGR
;
A
#
# COMPACT_ATOMS: atom_id res chain seq x y z
N MET A 1 17.74 -3.45 -7.76
CA MET A 1 16.34 -2.99 -7.73
C MET A 1 15.46 -4.13 -8.21
N LYS A 2 14.90 -4.94 -7.30
CA LYS A 2 13.93 -5.96 -7.70
C LYS A 2 12.69 -5.24 -8.17
N ARG A 3 12.38 -5.29 -9.47
CA ARG A 3 11.06 -4.96 -9.97
C ARG A 3 10.13 -6.05 -9.46
N SER A 4 9.67 -5.94 -8.21
CA SER A 4 8.48 -6.64 -7.77
C SER A 4 7.38 -6.15 -8.70
N TYR A 5 6.90 -7.03 -9.57
CA TYR A 5 5.73 -6.78 -10.37
C TYR A 5 4.52 -6.85 -9.43
N ASP A 6 4.39 -5.83 -8.57
CA ASP A 6 3.16 -5.61 -7.85
C ASP A 6 2.12 -5.17 -8.89
N PRO A 7 0.97 -5.87 -9.00
CA PRO A 7 -0.07 -5.47 -9.93
C PRO A 7 -0.42 -4.01 -9.67
N ALA A 8 -0.51 -3.22 -10.74
CA ALA A 8 -0.71 -1.78 -10.66
C ALA A 8 -1.86 -1.44 -9.71
N LEU A 9 -1.64 -0.45 -8.87
CA LEU A 9 -2.67 0.08 -7.98
C LEU A 9 -3.80 0.65 -8.83
N THR A 10 -5.03 0.22 -8.58
CA THR A 10 -6.17 0.66 -9.35
C THR A 10 -6.44 2.15 -9.10
N THR A 11 -6.68 2.88 -10.18
CA THR A 11 -7.11 4.28 -10.15
C THR A 11 -8.62 4.41 -10.37
N ASP A 12 -9.30 3.32 -10.71
CA ASP A 12 -10.75 3.29 -10.92
C ASP A 12 -11.50 3.39 -9.58
N PRO A 13 -12.29 4.45 -9.34
CA PRO A 13 -13.09 4.61 -8.12
C PRO A 13 -14.09 3.49 -7.87
N HIS A 14 -14.51 2.79 -8.91
CA HIS A 14 -15.48 1.70 -8.85
C HIS A 14 -14.81 0.33 -8.60
N ALA A 15 -13.50 0.24 -8.72
CA ALA A 15 -12.79 -1.00 -8.47
C ALA A 15 -12.84 -1.37 -6.98
N PRO A 16 -13.03 -2.66 -6.64
CA PRO A 16 -13.15 -3.11 -5.25
C PRO A 16 -11.88 -2.92 -4.42
N LEU A 17 -10.74 -2.69 -5.08
CA LEU A 17 -9.45 -2.38 -4.45
C LEU A 17 -9.19 -0.88 -4.32
N TYR A 18 -10.01 0.00 -4.89
CA TYR A 18 -9.73 1.45 -4.97
C TYR A 18 -9.35 2.09 -3.63
N ARG A 19 -10.10 1.79 -2.57
CA ARG A 19 -9.86 2.39 -1.25
C ARG A 19 -8.52 1.96 -0.65
N VAL A 20 -8.18 0.67 -0.77
CA VAL A 20 -6.92 0.14 -0.24
C VAL A 20 -5.74 0.57 -1.11
N ASP A 21 -5.92 0.62 -2.42
CA ASP A 21 -4.90 1.06 -3.37
C ASP A 21 -4.60 2.56 -3.21
N LYS A 22 -5.63 3.38 -2.97
CA LYS A 22 -5.46 4.80 -2.61
C LYS A 22 -4.68 4.98 -1.31
N ALA A 23 -4.91 4.12 -0.31
CA ALA A 23 -4.17 4.15 0.96
C ALA A 23 -2.68 3.77 0.76
N VAL A 24 -2.40 2.78 -0.09
CA VAL A 24 -1.01 2.43 -0.47
C VAL A 24 -0.34 3.59 -1.19
N LEU A 25 -0.99 4.22 -2.16
CA LEU A 25 -0.46 5.40 -2.86
C LEU A 25 -0.17 6.56 -1.90
N ALA A 26 -1.07 6.82 -0.94
CA ALA A 26 -0.85 7.85 0.07
C ALA A 26 0.38 7.53 0.95
N ALA A 27 0.51 6.28 1.40
CA ALA A 27 1.66 5.85 2.21
C ALA A 27 2.99 5.92 1.43
N GLN A 28 2.98 5.60 0.14
CA GLN A 28 4.14 5.75 -0.75
C GLN A 28 4.59 7.21 -0.85
N LYS A 29 3.64 8.14 -1.07
CA LYS A 29 3.91 9.58 -1.11
C LYS A 29 4.48 10.10 0.21
N THR A 30 3.93 9.65 1.35
CA THR A 30 4.44 10.02 2.66
C THR A 30 5.87 9.51 2.88
N LEU A 31 6.18 8.29 2.44
CA LEU A 31 7.54 7.75 2.53
C LEU A 31 8.52 8.54 1.65
N GLU A 32 8.11 8.89 0.44
CA GLU A 32 8.91 9.71 -0.46
C GLU A 32 9.21 11.08 0.15
N ALA A 33 8.18 11.76 0.68
CA ALA A 33 8.33 13.03 1.38
C ALA A 33 9.23 12.91 2.63
N ALA A 34 9.14 11.82 3.39
CA ALA A 34 10.00 11.58 4.54
C ALA A 34 11.47 11.35 4.13
N ILE A 35 11.70 10.63 3.04
CA ILE A 35 13.05 10.40 2.48
C ILE A 35 13.64 11.72 1.98
N ASP A 36 12.85 12.53 1.29
CA ASP A 36 13.27 13.84 0.81
C ASP A 36 13.60 14.78 1.98
N ALA A 37 12.70 14.89 2.97
CA ALA A 37 12.93 15.65 4.18
C ALA A 37 14.22 15.23 4.91
N LYS A 38 14.49 13.92 5.00
CA LYS A 38 15.73 13.40 5.62
C LYS A 38 17.00 13.92 4.95
N ARG A 39 17.00 14.14 3.63
CA ARG A 39 18.17 14.64 2.90
C ARG A 39 18.54 16.07 3.28
N HIS A 40 17.55 16.86 3.72
CA HIS A 40 17.71 18.28 4.04
C HIS A 40 17.69 18.56 5.55
N HIS A 41 17.54 17.53 6.39
CA HIS A 41 17.37 17.70 7.84
C HIS A 41 18.71 17.68 8.60
N THR A 42 18.89 18.62 9.53
CA THR A 42 20.09 18.74 10.37
C THR A 42 20.14 17.72 11.51
N ARG A 43 18.98 17.27 12.01
CA ARG A 43 18.88 16.19 13.02
C ARG A 43 18.64 14.85 12.34
N HIS A 44 19.71 14.12 12.05
CA HIS A 44 19.63 12.87 11.29
C HIS A 44 18.90 11.73 12.02
N SER A 45 18.99 11.65 13.35
CA SER A 45 18.32 10.61 14.15
C SER A 45 16.81 10.70 14.08
N LEU A 46 16.25 11.90 14.28
CA LEU A 46 14.80 12.13 14.18
C LEU A 46 14.29 11.84 12.76
N ALA A 47 15.00 12.32 11.74
CA ALA A 47 14.60 12.07 10.36
C ALA A 47 14.66 10.59 9.97
N GLN A 48 15.59 9.82 10.57
CA GLN A 48 15.65 8.37 10.38
C GLN A 48 14.44 7.65 11.01
N GLU A 49 14.01 8.05 12.20
CA GLU A 49 12.81 7.47 12.83
C GLU A 49 11.55 7.78 12.02
N VAL A 50 11.40 9.01 11.50
CA VAL A 50 10.28 9.37 10.62
C VAL A 50 10.24 8.51 9.35
N VAL A 51 11.40 8.27 8.71
CA VAL A 51 11.47 7.36 7.55
C VAL A 51 11.10 5.93 7.93
N LYS A 52 11.53 5.46 9.10
CA LYS A 52 11.19 4.11 9.60
C LYS A 52 9.69 3.97 9.82
N GLU A 53 9.06 4.95 10.47
CA GLU A 53 7.62 4.97 10.70
C GLU A 53 6.83 5.01 9.38
N ALA A 54 7.27 5.83 8.41
CA ALA A 54 6.65 5.89 7.09
C ALA A 54 6.77 4.55 6.33
N ARG A 55 7.90 3.83 6.46
CA ARG A 55 8.04 2.48 5.91
C ARG A 55 7.10 1.48 6.58
N GLU A 56 6.92 1.57 7.88
CA GLU A 56 5.97 0.73 8.60
C GLU A 56 4.52 1.01 8.19
N ALA A 57 4.17 2.28 8.00
CA ALA A 57 2.86 2.66 7.48
C ALA A 57 2.61 2.08 6.08
N LEU A 58 3.60 2.13 5.19
CA LEU A 58 3.52 1.50 3.86
C LEU A 58 3.29 -0.01 3.96
N ARG A 59 4.07 -0.71 4.79
CA ARG A 59 3.90 -2.16 5.00
C ARG A 59 2.51 -2.53 5.51
N ARG A 60 1.93 -1.72 6.42
CA ARG A 60 0.56 -1.93 6.92
C ARG A 60 -0.47 -1.77 5.80
N ALA A 61 -0.31 -0.75 4.94
CA ALA A 61 -1.20 -0.53 3.80
C ALA A 61 -1.11 -1.68 2.77
N GLU A 62 0.09 -2.14 2.45
CA GLU A 62 0.32 -3.28 1.56
C GLU A 62 -0.29 -4.58 2.11
N HIS A 63 -0.14 -4.82 3.42
CA HIS A 63 -0.78 -5.96 4.08
C HIS A 63 -2.31 -5.89 4.02
N ALA A 64 -2.90 -4.72 4.27
CA ALA A 64 -4.34 -4.52 4.13
C ALA A 64 -4.84 -4.79 2.70
N ARG A 65 -4.07 -4.36 1.69
CA ARG A 65 -4.35 -4.68 0.28
C ARG A 65 -4.31 -6.19 0.04
N ALA A 66 -3.28 -6.88 0.52
CA ALA A 66 -3.15 -8.33 0.36
C ALA A 66 -4.33 -9.10 0.99
N LEU A 67 -4.78 -8.68 2.18
CA LEU A 67 -5.99 -9.23 2.82
C LEU A 67 -7.23 -8.98 1.97
N LYS A 68 -7.39 -7.77 1.41
CA LYS A 68 -8.54 -7.44 0.57
C LYS A 68 -8.59 -8.27 -0.71
N VAL A 69 -7.44 -8.49 -1.34
CA VAL A 69 -7.33 -9.36 -2.52
C VAL A 69 -7.78 -10.79 -2.19
N LYS A 70 -7.36 -11.34 -1.04
CA LYS A 70 -7.77 -12.67 -0.58
C LYS A 70 -9.29 -12.74 -0.34
N GLU A 71 -9.86 -11.74 0.32
CA GLU A 71 -11.31 -11.65 0.58
C GLU A 71 -12.11 -11.62 -0.73
N LEU A 72 -11.67 -10.85 -1.73
CA LEU A 72 -12.33 -10.78 -3.03
C LEU A 72 -12.21 -12.10 -3.81
N ALA A 73 -11.07 -12.78 -3.73
CA ALA A 73 -10.88 -14.09 -4.34
C ALA A 73 -11.80 -15.15 -3.72
N GLN A 74 -11.97 -15.14 -2.41
CA GLN A 74 -12.89 -16.03 -1.69
C GLN A 74 -14.35 -15.79 -2.12
N ARG A 75 -14.80 -14.53 -2.10
CA ARG A 75 -16.16 -14.18 -2.57
C ARG A 75 -16.42 -14.56 -4.02
N ALA A 76 -15.41 -14.39 -4.88
CA ALA A 76 -15.53 -14.79 -6.28
C ALA A 76 -15.64 -16.32 -6.44
N ALA A 77 -15.02 -17.11 -5.57
CA ALA A 77 -15.18 -18.56 -5.54
C ALA A 77 -16.58 -18.96 -5.06
N GLU A 78 -17.06 -18.39 -3.95
CA GLU A 78 -18.40 -18.63 -3.40
C GLU A 78 -19.51 -18.31 -4.41
N LEU A 79 -19.41 -17.18 -5.13
CA LEU A 79 -20.37 -16.80 -6.16
C LEU A 79 -20.38 -17.78 -7.36
N ARG A 80 -19.24 -18.39 -7.69
CA ARG A 80 -19.17 -19.41 -8.76
C ARG A 80 -19.77 -20.74 -8.32
N GLU A 81 -19.67 -21.08 -7.04
CA GLU A 81 -20.27 -22.29 -6.48
C GLU A 81 -21.78 -22.16 -6.30
N ALA A 82 -22.27 -21.01 -5.85
CA ALA A 82 -23.71 -20.75 -5.67
C ALA A 82 -24.49 -20.57 -7.00
N GLY A 83 -23.79 -20.34 -8.11
CA GLY A 83 -24.38 -20.23 -9.46
C GLY A 83 -24.39 -21.53 -10.26
N ARG A 84 -23.94 -22.65 -9.68
CA ARG A 84 -24.18 -24.01 -10.19
C ARG A 84 -25.37 -24.64 -9.47
#